data_AF-A0A317ZEU3-F1
#
_entry.id   AF-A0A317ZEU3-F1
#
_cell.length_a   1.000
_cell.length_b   1.000
_cell.length_c   1.000
_cell.angle_alpha   90.00
_cell.angle_beta   90.00
_cell.angle_gamma   90.00
#
_symmetry.space_group_name_H-M   'P 1'
#
loop_
_entity.id
_entity.type
_entity.pdbx_description
1 polymer ?
#
loop_
_entity_poly.entity_id
_entity_poly.type
_entity_poly.pdbx_seq_one_letter_code
_entity_poly.pdbx_strand_id
1 'polypeptide(L)'
;MIHRITILLIVLFLAGCNSQRDQVVSEKSEAARSEIKIGDDIFEAKNKLVTKGFGIKYGPDFPTKTERYLMMIVDYGVDPSGLEVFKYTVGIESNADPISGIIKATPEGKITSIE
;
A
#
# COMPACT_ATOMS: atom_id res chain seq x y z
N MET A 1 10.38 -41.28 -18.30
CA MET A 1 10.59 -40.91 -16.87
C MET A 1 11.19 -39.52 -16.67
N ILE A 2 11.32 -38.69 -17.72
CA ILE A 2 12.02 -37.38 -17.67
C ILE A 2 11.04 -36.19 -17.58
N HIS A 3 9.74 -36.39 -17.89
CA HIS A 3 8.72 -35.33 -17.85
C HIS A 3 8.22 -34.96 -16.43
N ARG A 4 8.55 -35.74 -15.39
CA ARG A 4 8.06 -35.47 -14.02
C ARG A 4 8.95 -34.51 -13.23
N ILE A 5 10.22 -34.33 -13.63
CA ILE A 5 11.19 -33.53 -12.89
C ILE A 5 11.10 -32.04 -13.26
N THR A 6 10.69 -31.72 -14.49
CA THR A 6 10.61 -30.34 -14.98
C THR A 6 9.49 -29.52 -14.34
N ILE A 7 8.43 -30.17 -13.84
CA ILE A 7 7.27 -29.50 -13.22
C ILE A 7 7.60 -29.03 -11.79
N LEU A 8 8.50 -29.73 -11.08
CA LEU A 8 8.81 -29.41 -9.68
C LEU A 8 9.62 -28.10 -9.53
N LEU A 9 10.43 -27.75 -10.54
CA LEU A 9 11.29 -26.56 -10.51
C LEU A 9 10.54 -25.25 -10.79
N ILE A 10 9.42 -25.31 -11.53
CA ILE A 10 8.58 -24.14 -11.83
C ILE A 10 7.76 -23.72 -10.59
N VAL A 11 7.36 -24.68 -9.76
CA VAL A 11 6.59 -24.41 -8.52
C VAL A 11 7.44 -23.69 -7.46
N LEU A 12 8.74 -24.00 -7.37
CA LEU A 12 9.68 -23.34 -6.45
C LEU A 12 10.02 -21.90 -6.85
N PHE A 13 9.97 -21.57 -8.14
CA PHE A 13 10.23 -20.20 -8.62
C PHE A 13 9.02 -19.27 -8.35
N LEU A 14 7.80 -19.80 -8.37
CA LEU A 14 6.58 -19.03 -8.11
C LEU A 14 6.38 -18.69 -6.62
N ALA A 15 6.87 -19.54 -5.71
CA ALA A 15 6.76 -19.29 -4.27
C ALA A 15 7.71 -18.18 -3.77
N GLY A 16 8.87 -18.00 -4.41
CA GLY A 16 9.84 -16.96 -4.05
C GLY A 16 9.38 -15.54 -4.36
N CYS A 17 8.64 -15.33 -5.46
CA CYS A 17 8.16 -14.00 -5.84
C CYS A 17 7.09 -13.44 -4.90
N ASN A 18 6.20 -14.28 -4.36
CA ASN A 18 5.13 -13.79 -3.47
C ASN A 18 5.67 -13.42 -2.08
N SER A 19 6.59 -14.20 -1.51
CA SER A 19 7.17 -13.90 -0.19
C SER A 19 7.99 -12.60 -0.19
N GLN A 20 8.70 -12.31 -1.29
CA GLN A 20 9.49 -11.08 -1.40
C GLN A 20 8.59 -9.84 -1.50
N ARG A 21 7.43 -9.98 -2.15
CA ARG A 21 6.45 -8.90 -2.30
C ARG A 21 5.83 -8.50 -0.96
N ASP A 22 5.34 -9.48 -0.20
CA ASP A 22 4.70 -9.23 1.09
C ASP A 22 5.70 -8.62 2.08
N GLN A 23 6.97 -9.05 2.03
CA GLN A 23 8.05 -8.46 2.78
C GLN A 23 8.27 -6.97 2.44
N VAL A 24 8.28 -6.61 1.15
CA VAL A 24 8.45 -5.21 0.73
C VAL A 24 7.28 -4.34 1.20
N VAL A 25 6.04 -4.83 1.10
CA VAL A 25 4.85 -4.10 1.62
C VAL A 25 5.00 -3.86 3.12
N SER A 26 5.34 -4.91 3.88
CA SER A 26 5.54 -4.82 5.32
C SER A 26 6.64 -3.80 5.68
N GLU A 27 7.83 -3.93 5.12
CA GLU A 27 8.97 -3.03 5.37
C GLU A 27 8.64 -1.57 5.02
N LYS A 28 7.97 -1.32 3.89
CA LYS A 28 7.58 0.03 3.47
C LYS A 28 6.48 0.62 4.33
N SER A 29 5.51 -0.19 4.75
CA SER A 29 4.44 0.25 5.65
C SER A 29 4.98 0.63 7.02
N GLU A 30 5.92 -0.15 7.57
CA GLU A 30 6.58 0.13 8.84
C GLU A 30 7.46 1.38 8.74
N ALA A 31 8.22 1.51 7.64
CA ALA A 31 9.02 2.69 7.37
C ALA A 31 8.14 3.95 7.31
N ALA A 32 7.00 3.92 6.59
CA ALA A 32 6.07 5.05 6.55
C ALA A 32 5.54 5.38 7.96
N ARG A 33 5.09 4.37 8.72
CA ARG A 33 4.59 4.52 10.10
C ARG A 33 5.64 5.03 11.09
N SER A 34 6.93 4.85 10.80
CA SER A 34 8.01 5.40 11.64
C SER A 34 8.25 6.90 11.41
N GLU A 35 7.86 7.42 10.24
CA GLU A 35 8.11 8.82 9.85
C GLU A 35 6.95 9.76 10.22
N ILE A 36 5.75 9.19 10.39
CA ILE A 36 4.52 9.94 10.65
C ILE A 36 3.72 9.28 11.79
N LYS A 37 2.98 10.08 12.54
CA LYS A 37 2.16 9.58 13.66
C LYS A 37 0.77 10.21 13.68
N ILE A 38 -0.15 9.58 14.41
CA ILE A 38 -1.45 10.16 14.72
C ILE A 38 -1.25 11.52 15.42
N GLY A 39 -2.00 12.52 14.98
CA GLY A 39 -1.91 13.92 15.44
C GLY A 39 -0.93 14.81 14.67
N ASP A 40 -0.07 14.24 13.81
CA ASP A 40 0.74 15.04 12.89
C ASP A 40 -0.14 15.75 11.85
N ASP A 41 0.38 16.82 11.26
CA ASP A 41 -0.25 17.46 10.11
C ASP A 41 -0.04 16.62 8.84
N ILE A 42 -1.12 16.35 8.10
CA ILE A 42 -1.11 15.47 6.93
C ILE A 42 -0.33 16.07 5.74
N PHE A 43 -0.24 17.40 5.63
CA PHE A 43 0.54 18.08 4.59
C PHE A 43 2.03 18.06 4.92
N GLU A 44 2.40 18.25 6.18
CA GLU A 44 3.78 18.05 6.63
C GLU A 44 4.21 16.58 6.51
N ALA A 45 3.32 15.65 6.88
CA ALA A 45 3.52 14.21 6.73
C ALA A 45 3.78 13.82 5.27
N LYS A 46 3.02 14.37 4.31
CA LYS A 46 3.28 14.21 2.88
C LYS A 46 4.72 14.60 2.54
N ASN A 47 5.17 15.79 2.96
CA ASN A 47 6.50 16.28 2.62
C ASN A 47 7.60 15.39 3.19
N LYS A 48 7.44 14.89 4.43
CA LYS A 48 8.37 13.93 5.04
C LYS A 48 8.44 12.63 4.22
N LEU A 49 7.29 12.04 3.91
CA LEU A 49 7.21 10.79 3.15
C LEU A 49 7.81 10.95 1.74
N VAL A 50 7.51 12.02 1.03
CA VAL A 50 8.10 12.31 -0.29
C VAL A 50 9.61 12.48 -0.19
N THR A 51 10.11 13.17 0.84
CA THR A 51 11.57 13.34 1.07
C THR A 51 12.26 12.00 1.33
N LYS A 52 11.55 11.04 1.93
CA LYS A 52 12.02 9.66 2.15
C LYS A 52 11.84 8.74 0.93
N GLY A 53 11.34 9.28 -0.18
CA GLY A 53 11.19 8.56 -1.45
C GLY A 53 9.89 7.78 -1.59
N PHE A 54 8.88 8.02 -0.75
CA PHE A 54 7.55 7.44 -0.95
C PHE A 54 6.80 8.16 -2.06
N GLY A 55 6.10 7.40 -2.89
CA GLY A 55 5.16 7.95 -3.86
C GLY A 55 3.84 8.33 -3.19
N ILE A 56 3.21 9.41 -3.63
CA ILE A 56 1.87 9.80 -3.18
C ILE A 56 0.92 9.64 -4.36
N LYS A 57 0.09 8.60 -4.33
CA LYS A 57 -0.88 8.29 -5.39
C LYS A 57 -2.09 9.23 -5.36
N TYR A 58 -2.43 9.74 -4.18
CA TYR A 58 -3.55 10.66 -3.99
C TYR A 58 -3.33 11.56 -2.76
N GLY A 59 -3.80 12.79 -2.83
CA GLY A 59 -3.92 13.70 -1.68
C GLY A 59 -2.63 14.35 -1.15
N PRO A 60 -2.68 14.93 0.07
CA PRO A 60 -3.84 15.07 0.96
C PRO A 60 -4.95 15.93 0.33
N ASP A 61 -6.14 15.36 0.19
CA ASP A 61 -7.31 16.05 -0.38
C ASP A 61 -8.61 15.39 0.13
N PHE A 62 -9.75 16.06 -0.06
CA PHE A 62 -11.06 15.53 0.29
C PHE A 62 -11.52 14.50 -0.75
N PRO A 63 -11.68 13.22 -0.38
CA PRO A 63 -12.07 12.17 -1.32
C PRO A 63 -13.55 12.22 -1.69
N THR A 64 -14.34 13.03 -0.98
CA THR A 64 -15.76 13.21 -1.23
C THR A 64 -16.09 14.70 -1.17
N LYS A 65 -17.16 15.10 -1.88
CA LYS A 65 -17.69 16.47 -1.86
C LYS A 65 -18.19 16.94 -0.48
N THR A 66 -18.29 16.04 0.49
CA THR A 66 -18.75 16.38 1.85
C THR A 66 -17.64 16.91 2.75
N GLU A 67 -16.39 16.85 2.29
CA GLU A 67 -15.21 17.41 2.99
C GLU A 67 -15.06 16.96 4.45
N ARG A 68 -15.50 15.73 4.76
CA ARG A 68 -15.53 15.21 6.14
C ARG A 68 -14.16 14.85 6.70
N TYR A 69 -13.22 14.47 5.83
CA TYR A 69 -11.88 14.07 6.21
C TYR A 69 -10.95 14.21 5.01
N LEU A 70 -9.71 14.62 5.27
CA LEU A 70 -8.65 14.59 4.27
C LEU A 70 -8.13 13.16 4.16
N MET A 71 -7.79 12.74 2.94
CA MET A 71 -7.20 11.44 2.66
C MET A 71 -5.94 11.60 1.81
N MET A 72 -4.92 10.80 2.13
CA MET A 72 -3.72 10.62 1.33
C MET A 72 -3.46 9.13 1.14
N ILE A 73 -3.06 8.74 -0.08
CA ILE A 73 -2.68 7.36 -0.41
C ILE A 73 -1.19 7.32 -0.70
N VAL A 74 -0.46 6.55 0.09
CA VAL A 74 0.99 6.34 -0.02
C VAL A 74 1.25 5.08 -0.83
N ASP A 75 2.08 5.20 -1.85
CA ASP A 75 2.51 4.09 -2.68
C ASP A 75 3.74 3.40 -2.07
N TYR A 76 3.62 2.11 -1.79
CA TYR A 76 4.75 1.30 -1.31
C TYR A 76 5.62 0.75 -2.46
N GLY A 77 5.28 1.07 -3.71
CA GLY A 77 6.08 0.71 -4.88
C GLY A 77 5.95 -0.76 -5.27
N VAL A 78 4.79 -1.35 -4.95
CA VAL A 78 4.47 -2.74 -5.25
C VAL A 78 3.32 -2.77 -6.25
N ASP A 79 3.54 -3.44 -7.38
CA ASP A 79 2.50 -3.62 -8.39
C ASP A 79 1.45 -4.65 -7.94
N PRO A 80 0.17 -4.42 -8.29
CA PRO A 80 -0.87 -5.41 -8.07
C PRO A 80 -0.64 -6.61 -8.99
N SER A 81 -0.80 -7.81 -8.44
CA SER A 81 -0.81 -9.04 -9.21
C SER A 81 -2.06 -9.12 -10.11
N GLY A 82 -1.99 -9.88 -11.20
CA GLY A 82 -3.14 -10.04 -12.12
C GLY A 82 -4.42 -10.57 -11.44
N LEU A 83 -4.28 -11.38 -10.38
CA LEU A 83 -5.41 -11.85 -9.58
C LEU A 83 -6.02 -10.75 -8.69
N GLU A 84 -5.21 -9.85 -8.14
CA GLU A 84 -5.72 -8.71 -7.36
C GLU A 84 -6.42 -7.72 -8.28
N VAL A 85 -5.85 -7.41 -9.44
CA VAL A 85 -6.52 -6.59 -10.46
C VAL A 85 -7.88 -7.18 -10.83
N PHE A 86 -7.94 -8.50 -11.03
CA PHE A 86 -9.20 -9.19 -11.29
C PHE A 86 -10.18 -9.02 -10.12
N LYS A 87 -9.77 -9.31 -8.87
CA LYS A 87 -10.62 -9.17 -7.67
C LYS A 87 -11.16 -7.75 -7.50
N TYR A 88 -10.30 -6.72 -7.68
CA TYR A 88 -10.72 -5.32 -7.66
C TYR A 88 -11.74 -5.00 -8.75
N THR A 89 -11.56 -5.54 -9.95
CA THR A 89 -12.47 -5.32 -11.08
C THR A 89 -13.85 -5.94 -10.83
N VAL A 90 -13.90 -7.11 -10.19
CA VAL A 90 -15.15 -7.82 -9.90
C VAL A 90 -15.74 -7.51 -8.51
N GLY A 91 -15.12 -6.59 -7.74
CA GLY A 91 -15.60 -6.15 -6.43
C GLY A 91 -15.47 -7.20 -5.31
N ILE A 92 -14.53 -8.15 -5.42
CA ILE A 92 -14.27 -9.14 -4.38
C ILE A 92 -13.28 -8.55 -3.37
N GLU A 93 -13.66 -8.54 -2.09
CA GLU A 93 -12.75 -8.15 -1.00
C GLU A 93 -11.53 -9.08 -0.96
N SER A 94 -10.34 -8.48 -0.94
CA SER A 94 -9.08 -9.20 -0.84
C SER A 94 -8.58 -9.15 0.60
N ASN A 95 -8.26 -10.31 1.18
CA ASN A 95 -7.56 -10.42 2.47
C ASN A 95 -6.04 -10.16 2.34
N ALA A 96 -5.58 -9.62 1.21
CA ALA A 96 -4.18 -9.27 1.02
C ALA A 96 -3.91 -7.90 1.64
N ASP A 97 -2.75 -7.75 2.29
CA ASP A 97 -2.33 -6.45 2.79
C ASP A 97 -2.31 -5.43 1.65
N PRO A 98 -2.84 -4.22 1.87
CA PRO A 98 -2.91 -3.23 0.82
C PRO A 98 -1.50 -2.83 0.39
N ILE A 99 -1.25 -2.88 -0.93
CA ILE A 99 0.00 -2.42 -1.56
C ILE A 99 0.24 -0.90 -1.46
N SER A 100 -0.65 -0.21 -0.75
CA SER A 100 -0.63 1.23 -0.53
C SER A 100 -1.17 1.55 0.87
N GLY A 101 -0.58 2.52 1.55
CA GLY A 101 -1.09 3.02 2.82
C GLY A 101 -2.17 4.06 2.64
N ILE A 102 -3.22 4.04 3.46
CA ILE A 102 -4.25 5.07 3.50
C ILE A 102 -4.09 5.88 4.78
N ILE A 103 -3.81 7.16 4.64
CA ILE A 103 -3.70 8.10 5.75
C ILE A 103 -4.92 9.00 5.72
N LYS A 104 -5.65 9.04 6.84
CA LYS A 104 -6.81 9.90 7.02
C LYS A 104 -6.49 10.97 8.04
N ALA A 105 -7.02 12.16 7.81
CA ALA A 105 -6.90 13.28 8.72
C ALA A 105 -8.23 14.02 8.85
N THR A 106 -8.36 14.80 9.92
CA THR A 106 -9.47 15.75 10.06
C THR A 106 -9.44 16.80 8.94
N PRO A 107 -10.54 17.53 8.68
CA PRO A 107 -10.54 18.63 7.72
C PRO A 107 -9.47 19.71 7.99
N GLU A 108 -9.06 19.85 9.25
CA GLU A 108 -8.01 20.79 9.68
C GLU A 108 -6.58 20.21 9.49
N GLY A 109 -6.45 19.01 8.92
CA GLY A 109 -5.16 18.41 8.57
C GLY A 109 -4.57 17.48 9.62
N LYS A 110 -5.24 17.20 10.74
CA LYS A 110 -4.68 16.33 11.80
C LYS A 110 -4.89 14.86 11.50
N ILE A 111 -3.80 14.09 11.36
CA ILE A 111 -3.85 12.65 11.10
C ILE A 111 -4.63 11.93 12.21
N THR A 112 -5.61 11.14 11.82
CA THR A 112 -6.46 10.32 12.69
C THR A 112 -6.32 8.82 12.42
N SER A 113 -5.89 8.43 11.22
CA SER A 113 -5.67 7.03 10.85
C SER A 113 -4.48 6.88 9.91
N ILE A 114 -3.73 5.77 10.10
CA ILE A 114 -2.71 5.28 9.19
C ILE A 114 -3.02 3.79 9.02
N GLU A 115 -3.54 3.43 7.85
CA GLU A 115 -3.94 2.08 7.45
C GLU A 115 -2.91 1.51 6.46
#